data_AF-A0A7C9AWM0-F1
#
_entry.id   AF-A0A7C9AWM0-F1
#
_cell.length_a   1.000
_cell.length_b   1.000
_cell.length_c   1.000
_cell.angle_alpha   90.00
_cell.angle_beta   90.00
_cell.angle_gamma   90.00
#
_symmetry.space_group_name_H-M   'P 1'
#
loop_
_entity.id
_entity.type
_entity.pdbx_description
1 polymer ?
#
loop_
_entity_poly.entity_id
_entity_poly.type
_entity_poly.pdbx_seq_one_letter_code
_entity_poly.pdbx_strand_id
1 'polypeptide(L)'
;ITYYEDSESIPGRRTAVWELDKANHRNIVRSPVLMRELWLEMWHDIHPDAKSTFVTKAKRGPLRDDDCYWDYGKARCAWPDYCEYRYAFGDVHLGQSCRVKNSSADLLLQYL
;
A
#
# COMPACT_ATOMS: atom_id res chain seq x y z
N ILE A 1 2.83 -6.95 -1.99
CA ILE A 1 1.43 -7.25 -1.64
C ILE A 1 0.60 -6.97 -2.86
N THR A 2 -0.26 -7.91 -3.24
CA THR A 2 -1.20 -7.73 -4.34
C THR A 2 -2.60 -7.66 -3.75
N TYR A 3 -3.39 -6.68 -4.19
CA TYR A 3 -4.75 -6.48 -3.72
C TYR A 3 -5.75 -6.78 -4.83
N TYR A 4 -6.76 -7.56 -4.49
CA TYR A 4 -7.90 -7.88 -5.35
C TYR A 4 -9.19 -7.48 -4.65
N GLU A 5 -10.06 -6.80 -5.37
CA GLU A 5 -11.42 -6.52 -4.95
C GLU A 5 -12.39 -7.02 -6.02
N ASP A 6 -13.50 -7.58 -5.56
CA ASP A 6 -14.62 -7.94 -6.42
C ASP A 6 -15.91 -7.43 -5.78
N SER A 7 -16.60 -6.58 -6.53
CA SER A 7 -17.91 -6.03 -6.17
C SER A 7 -18.95 -6.19 -7.29
N GLU A 8 -18.54 -6.79 -8.42
CA GLU A 8 -19.36 -6.87 -9.63
C GLU A 8 -19.98 -8.25 -9.79
N SER A 9 -19.31 -9.31 -9.31
CA SER A 9 -19.76 -10.69 -9.53
C SER A 9 -21.10 -11.01 -8.87
N ILE A 10 -21.35 -10.47 -7.66
CA ILE A 10 -22.57 -10.74 -6.88
C ILE A 10 -23.16 -9.41 -6.42
N PRO A 11 -24.36 -9.04 -6.90
CA PRO A 11 -25.03 -7.81 -6.48
C PRO A 11 -25.20 -7.75 -4.95
N GLY A 12 -24.69 -6.67 -4.35
CA GLY A 12 -24.77 -6.44 -2.90
C GLY A 12 -23.76 -7.20 -2.05
N ARG A 13 -22.90 -8.04 -2.64
CA ARG A 13 -21.74 -8.62 -1.95
C ARG A 13 -20.45 -8.02 -2.49
N ARG A 14 -19.49 -7.83 -1.59
CA ARG A 14 -18.16 -7.34 -1.92
C ARG A 14 -17.14 -8.20 -1.18
N THR A 15 -16.07 -8.56 -1.86
CA THR A 15 -14.97 -9.32 -1.28
C THR A 15 -13.65 -8.62 -1.59
N ALA A 16 -12.76 -8.62 -0.60
CA ALA A 16 -11.43 -8.06 -0.68
C ALA A 16 -10.44 -9.15 -0.28
N VAL A 17 -9.40 -9.35 -1.10
CA VAL A 17 -8.37 -10.36 -0.87
C VAL A 17 -6.99 -9.73 -0.95
N TRP A 18 -6.19 -10.00 0.06
CA TRP A 18 -4.80 -9.56 0.14
C TRP A 18 -3.88 -10.75 -0.11
N GLU A 19 -3.01 -10.61 -1.09
CA GLU A 19 -1.95 -11.57 -1.38
C GLU A 19 -0.61 -11.03 -0.88
N LEU A 20 -0.04 -11.73 0.11
CA LEU A 20 1.23 -11.36 0.73
C LEU A 20 2.34 -12.29 0.24
N ASP A 21 3.23 -11.76 -0.60
CA ASP A 21 4.37 -12.51 -1.09
C ASP A 21 5.39 -12.81 0.01
N LYS A 22 5.99 -14.00 -0.06
CA LYS A 22 7.10 -14.44 0.81
C LYS A 22 6.80 -14.38 2.31
N ALA A 23 5.53 -14.37 2.71
CA ALA A 23 5.12 -14.42 4.10
C ALA A 23 5.13 -15.88 4.62
N ASN A 24 5.90 -16.14 5.67
CA ASN A 24 5.86 -17.44 6.33
C ASN A 24 4.56 -17.57 7.13
N HIS A 25 3.75 -18.60 6.83
CA HIS A 25 2.45 -18.83 7.48
C HIS A 25 2.51 -18.79 9.02
N ARG A 26 3.54 -19.38 9.63
CA ARG A 26 3.69 -19.42 11.10
C ARG A 26 4.06 -18.07 11.71
N ASN A 27 4.71 -17.21 10.93
CA ASN A 27 5.19 -15.90 11.37
C ASN A 27 4.45 -14.76 10.69
N ILE A 28 3.24 -15.01 10.16
CA ILE A 28 2.53 -14.02 9.36
C ILE A 28 2.23 -12.74 10.17
N VAL A 29 1.89 -12.90 11.44
CA VAL A 29 1.64 -11.79 12.40
C VAL A 29 2.89 -10.98 12.74
N ARG A 30 4.08 -11.45 12.36
CA ARG A 30 5.34 -10.71 12.45
C ARG A 30 5.68 -9.96 11.16
N SER A 31 4.91 -10.17 10.09
CA SER A 31 5.11 -9.45 8.85
C SER A 31 4.74 -7.97 9.05
N PRO A 32 5.67 -7.03 8.86
CA PRO A 32 5.37 -5.61 8.98
C PRO A 32 4.35 -5.17 7.94
N VAL A 33 4.34 -5.81 6.76
CA VAL A 33 3.38 -5.54 5.69
C VAL A 33 1.97 -5.96 6.14
N LEU A 34 1.79 -7.17 6.68
CA LEU A 34 0.46 -7.60 7.16
C LEU A 34 -0.04 -6.67 8.27
N MET A 35 0.80 -6.41 9.27
CA MET A 35 0.38 -5.62 10.44
C MET A 35 0.01 -4.18 10.06
N ARG A 36 0.70 -3.60 9.08
CA ARG A 36 0.35 -2.28 8.54
C ARG A 36 -1.02 -2.29 7.87
N GLU A 37 -1.27 -3.21 6.94
CA GLU A 37 -2.55 -3.26 6.22
C GLU A 37 -3.72 -3.57 7.16
N LEU A 38 -3.52 -4.49 8.10
CA LEU A 38 -4.53 -4.80 9.12
C LEU A 38 -4.85 -3.57 9.98
N TRP A 39 -3.83 -2.84 10.41
CA TRP A 39 -4.03 -1.61 11.19
C TRP A 39 -4.77 -0.54 10.39
N LEU A 40 -4.43 -0.35 9.10
CA LEU A 40 -5.10 0.60 8.23
C LEU A 40 -6.58 0.28 8.03
N GLU A 41 -6.92 -1.01 7.85
CA GLU A 41 -8.32 -1.43 7.71
C GLU A 41 -9.10 -1.19 9.01
N MET A 42 -8.53 -1.62 10.15
CA MET A 42 -9.15 -1.36 11.45
C MET A 42 -9.33 0.13 11.72
N TRP A 43 -8.36 0.95 11.33
CA TRP A 43 -8.44 2.39 11.49
C TRP A 43 -9.55 3.01 10.63
N HIS A 44 -9.65 2.65 9.35
CA HIS A 44 -10.75 3.07 8.46
C HIS A 44 -12.11 2.68 9.06
N ASP A 45 -12.27 1.43 9.49
CA ASP A 45 -13.57 0.91 9.97
C ASP A 45 -14.04 1.55 11.28
N ILE A 46 -13.11 2.01 12.12
CA ILE A 46 -13.42 2.65 13.41
C ILE A 46 -13.63 4.17 13.23
N HIS A 47 -13.15 4.77 12.14
CA HIS A 47 -13.18 6.22 12.00
C HIS A 47 -14.61 6.74 11.71
N PRO A 48 -15.11 7.73 12.45
CA PRO A 48 -16.49 8.22 12.29
C PRO A 48 -16.76 8.86 10.93
N ASP A 49 -15.72 9.42 10.29
CA ASP A 49 -15.80 10.09 8.99
C ASP A 49 -15.57 9.16 7.78
N ALA A 50 -15.44 7.85 8.00
CA ALA A 50 -15.21 6.90 6.92
C ALA A 50 -16.37 6.93 5.92
N LYS A 51 -16.09 7.32 4.68
CA LYS A 51 -17.12 7.47 3.63
C LYS A 51 -17.50 6.14 2.99
N SER A 52 -16.58 5.18 3.03
CA SER A 52 -16.75 3.84 2.47
C SER A 52 -16.90 2.81 3.58
N THR A 53 -17.51 1.66 3.26
CA THR A 53 -17.59 0.52 4.18
C THR A 53 -16.32 -0.35 4.16
N PHE A 54 -15.38 -0.07 3.26
CA PHE A 54 -14.09 -0.78 3.11
C PHE A 54 -13.12 0.08 2.27
N VAL A 55 -11.81 -0.17 2.40
CA VAL A 55 -10.80 0.53 1.60
C VAL A 55 -10.63 -0.14 0.22
N THR A 56 -10.92 0.61 -0.84
CA THR A 56 -10.79 0.16 -2.24
C THR A 56 -9.33 -0.02 -2.68
N LYS A 57 -9.10 -0.81 -3.73
CA LYS A 57 -7.76 -1.04 -4.34
C LYS A 57 -7.03 0.25 -4.65
N ALA A 58 -7.73 1.21 -5.26
CA ALA A 58 -7.14 2.47 -5.71
C ALA A 58 -6.59 3.32 -4.57
N LYS A 59 -7.11 3.16 -3.35
CA LYS A 59 -6.65 3.87 -2.16
C LYS A 59 -5.43 3.21 -1.50
N ARG A 60 -5.12 1.94 -1.82
CA ARG A 60 -4.02 1.19 -1.21
C ARG A 60 -2.68 1.39 -1.93
N GLY A 61 -2.15 2.62 -1.85
CA GLY A 61 -0.85 3.01 -2.42
C GLY A 61 0.34 2.80 -1.48
N PRO A 62 1.58 3.08 -1.94
CA PRO A 62 2.77 3.04 -1.10
C PRO A 62 2.72 4.14 -0.03
N LEU A 63 2.96 3.76 1.23
CA LEU A 63 2.92 4.67 2.38
C LEU A 63 4.31 5.03 2.91
N ARG A 64 5.29 4.16 2.66
CA ARG A 64 6.68 4.32 3.09
C ARG A 64 7.61 4.23 1.90
N ASP A 65 8.80 4.78 2.04
CA ASP A 65 9.86 4.66 1.03
C ASP A 65 10.15 3.19 0.69
N ASP A 66 10.07 2.28 1.67
CA ASP A 66 10.26 0.84 1.48
C ASP A 66 9.20 0.19 0.56
N ASP A 67 8.01 0.81 0.42
CA ASP A 67 6.96 0.34 -0.48
C ASP A 67 7.18 0.80 -1.93
N CYS A 68 8.01 1.83 -2.12
CA CYS A 68 8.42 2.31 -3.43
C CYS A 68 9.57 1.43 -3.97
N TYR A 69 9.46 1.01 -5.24
CA TYR A 69 10.52 0.23 -5.88
C TYR A 69 10.79 0.73 -7.29
N TRP A 70 11.99 0.42 -7.78
CA TRP A 70 12.41 0.76 -9.13
C TRP A 70 11.91 -0.30 -10.13
N ASP A 71 11.20 0.14 -11.15
CA ASP A 71 10.83 -0.68 -12.30
C ASP A 71 11.96 -0.60 -13.34
N TYR A 72 12.76 -1.66 -13.41
CA TYR A 72 13.88 -1.76 -14.36
C TYR A 72 13.42 -1.80 -15.81
N GLY A 73 12.23 -2.32 -16.11
CA GLY A 73 11.72 -2.37 -17.48
C GLY A 73 11.32 -1.00 -18.01
N LYS A 74 10.87 -0.11 -17.12
CA LYS A 74 10.44 1.27 -17.47
C LYS A 74 11.45 2.34 -17.09
N ALA A 75 12.58 1.96 -16.49
CA ALA A 75 13.62 2.86 -15.99
C ALA A 75 13.08 4.02 -15.14
N ARG A 76 12.12 3.72 -14.25
CA ARG A 76 11.50 4.71 -13.33
C ARG A 76 10.99 4.02 -12.07
N CYS A 77 10.63 4.78 -11.04
CA CYS A 77 9.89 4.22 -9.90
C CYS A 77 8.54 3.65 -10.38
N ALA A 78 8.16 2.48 -9.86
CA ALA A 78 7.02 1.71 -10.35
C ALA A 78 5.68 2.45 -10.21
N TRP A 79 5.57 3.31 -9.19
CA TRP A 79 4.38 4.11 -8.87
C TRP A 79 4.66 5.59 -9.12
N PRO A 80 4.58 6.08 -10.37
CA PRO A 80 4.98 7.44 -10.70
C PRO A 80 4.08 8.51 -10.05
N ASP A 81 2.85 8.16 -9.67
CA ASP A 81 1.92 9.10 -9.02
C ASP A 81 2.27 9.31 -7.54
N TYR A 82 2.68 8.24 -6.84
CA TYR A 82 2.92 8.23 -5.40
C TYR A 82 4.39 8.37 -5.03
N CYS A 83 5.28 7.81 -5.84
CA CYS A 83 6.72 7.76 -5.60
C CYS A 83 7.46 8.64 -6.61
N GLU A 84 8.55 9.23 -6.17
CA GLU A 84 9.50 9.95 -7.01
C GLU A 84 10.90 9.38 -6.84
N TYR A 85 11.72 9.56 -7.88
CA TYR A 85 13.14 9.29 -7.76
C TYR A 85 13.80 10.51 -7.12
N ARG A 86 14.27 10.33 -5.89
CA ARG A 86 14.95 11.36 -5.10
C ARG A 86 16.16 10.72 -4.45
N TYR A 87 17.35 10.90 -5.03
CA TYR A 87 18.59 10.36 -4.47
C TYR A 87 18.94 11.00 -3.12
N ALA A 88 19.38 10.18 -2.16
CA ALA A 88 20.01 10.63 -0.93
C ALA A 88 21.41 10.02 -0.81
N PHE A 89 22.34 10.78 -0.23
CA PHE A 89 23.70 10.28 -0.02
C PHE A 89 23.67 9.01 0.84
N GLY A 90 24.26 7.94 0.32
CA GLY A 90 24.23 6.60 0.91
C GLY A 90 23.31 5.61 0.19
N ASP A 91 22.49 6.07 -0.76
CA ASP A 91 21.75 5.16 -1.64
C ASP A 91 22.74 4.41 -2.55
N VAL A 92 22.73 3.08 -2.45
CA VAL A 92 23.56 2.15 -3.23
C VAL A 92 22.79 1.60 -4.42
N HIS A 93 21.46 1.48 -4.32
CA HIS A 93 20.62 0.94 -5.40
C HIS A 93 19.51 1.91 -5.82
N LEU A 94 19.07 1.81 -7.08
CA LEU A 94 18.03 2.71 -7.64
C LEU A 94 16.71 2.65 -6.85
N GLY A 95 16.37 1.49 -6.30
CA GLY A 95 15.19 1.33 -5.45
C GLY A 95 15.25 2.13 -4.13
N GLN A 96 16.45 2.34 -3.58
CA GLN A 96 16.67 3.11 -2.33
C GLN A 96 16.39 4.59 -2.56
N SER A 97 16.59 5.03 -3.80
CA SER A 97 16.29 6.38 -4.24
C SER A 97 14.82 6.58 -4.64
N CYS A 98 14.00 5.54 -4.69
CA CYS A 98 12.55 5.70 -4.87
C CYS A 98 11.91 6.00 -3.52
N ARG A 99 11.34 7.21 -3.38
CA ARG A 99 10.77 7.71 -2.12
C ARG A 99 9.36 8.22 -2.34
N VAL A 100 8.56 8.27 -1.30
CA VAL A 100 7.18 8.75 -1.38
C VAL A 100 7.16 10.28 -1.51
N LYS A 101 6.28 10.81 -2.37
CA LYS A 101 6.14 12.26 -2.62
C LYS A 101 5.47 13.00 -1.46
N ASN A 102 4.40 12.43 -0.92
CA ASN A 102 3.59 13.04 0.13
C ASN A 102 3.95 12.50 1.51
N SER A 103 3.71 13.34 2.53
CA SER A 103 3.89 12.95 3.92
C SER A 103 2.92 11.83 4.31
N SER A 104 3.30 11.01 5.30
CA SER A 104 2.47 9.90 5.78
C SER A 104 1.09 10.36 6.27
N ALA A 105 0.96 11.56 6.82
CA ALA A 105 -0.32 12.09 7.31
C ALA A 105 -1.32 12.36 6.17
N ASP A 106 -0.86 12.93 5.05
CA ASP A 106 -1.71 13.20 3.89
C ASP A 106 -2.17 11.91 3.20
N LEU A 107 -1.34 10.86 3.27
CA LEU A 107 -1.67 9.54 2.72
C LEU A 107 -2.69 8.80 3.57
N LEU A 108 -2.62 8.90 4.90
CA LEU A 108 -3.62 8.28 5.78
C LEU A 108 -5.02 8.85 5.55
N LEU A 109 -5.16 10.14 5.25
CA LEU A 109 -6.46 10.74 4.89
C LEU A 109 -7.10 10.10 3.65
N GLN A 110 -6.32 9.47 2.77
CA GLN A 110 -6.87 8.76 1.61
C GLN A 110 -7.60 7.47 2.01
N TYR A 111 -7.30 6.93 3.20
CA TYR A 111 -7.90 5.74 3.79
C TYR A 111 -9.12 6.07 4.67
N LEU A 112 -9.70 7.28 4.57
CA LEU A 112 -11.03 7.63 5.10
C LEU A 112 -12.04 7.81 3.95
#